data_AF-A0A7C2QAH6-F1
#
_entry.id   AF-A0A7C2QAH6-F1
#
_cell.length_a   1.000
_cell.length_b   1.000
_cell.length_c   1.000
_cell.angle_alpha   90.00
_cell.angle_beta   90.00
_cell.angle_gamma   90.00
#
_symmetry.space_group_name_H-M   'P 1'
#
loop_
_entity.id
_entity.type
_entity.pdbx_description
1 polymer ?
#
loop_
_entity_poly.entity_id
_entity_poly.type
_entity_poly.pdbx_seq_one_letter_code
_entity_poly.pdbx_strand_id
1 'polypeptide(L)'
;VELARRAESSYRAFVARYLEAVGRVAQHVPQTRERVPWREYGRALKLDDRLLSVPRAIVFTAAWYTLGVPPTFLDAPFIAELSERGRLDELLDLLPALRLEWEYDARFYVPGVARRRLGDELVEVVNRALDAMGVQAEPDDTYARTLALNPVEEQVIAAARLRGFLG
;
A
#
# COMPACT_ATOMS: atom_id res chain seq x y z
N VAL A 1 -0.47 17.16 -16.08
CA VAL A 1 -1.89 16.71 -16.06
C VAL A 1 -2.04 15.30 -16.63
N GLU A 2 -1.40 14.95 -17.74
CA GLU A 2 -1.48 13.59 -18.33
C GLU A 2 -0.89 12.48 -17.44
N LEU A 3 0.32 12.68 -16.91
CA LEU A 3 0.97 11.71 -16.01
C LEU A 3 0.12 11.38 -14.77
N ALA A 4 -0.43 12.41 -14.12
CA ALA A 4 -1.29 12.24 -12.95
C ALA A 4 -2.55 11.40 -13.26
N ARG A 5 -3.19 11.60 -14.42
CA ARG A 5 -4.36 10.81 -14.83
C ARG A 5 -4.01 9.34 -15.10
N ARG A 6 -2.84 9.09 -15.71
CA ARG A 6 -2.35 7.74 -15.95
C ARG A 6 -2.00 7.03 -14.64
N ALA A 7 -1.30 7.71 -13.74
CA ALA A 7 -1.00 7.22 -12.39
C ALA A 7 -2.29 6.89 -11.63
N GLU A 8 -3.27 7.81 -11.61
CA GLU A 8 -4.56 7.60 -10.95
C GLU A 8 -5.29 6.37 -11.52
N SER A 9 -5.33 6.22 -12.85
CA SER A 9 -6.02 5.10 -13.50
C SER A 9 -5.34 3.77 -13.17
N SER A 10 -4.00 3.75 -13.21
CA SER A 10 -3.18 2.59 -12.82
C SER A 10 -3.42 2.21 -11.36
N TYR A 11 -3.33 3.18 -10.44
CA TYR A 11 -3.58 3.00 -9.01
C TYR A 11 -4.97 2.44 -8.73
N ARG A 12 -6.03 3.04 -9.30
CA ARG A 12 -7.42 2.59 -9.10
C ARG A 12 -7.62 1.15 -9.56
N ALA A 13 -7.12 0.81 -10.76
CA ALA A 13 -7.23 -0.53 -11.31
C ALA A 13 -6.48 -1.55 -10.44
N PHE A 14 -5.29 -1.20 -9.94
CA PHE A 14 -4.49 -2.07 -9.10
C PHE A 14 -5.12 -2.29 -7.72
N VAL A 15 -5.46 -1.20 -7.02
CA VAL A 15 -6.02 -1.27 -5.65
C VAL A 15 -7.36 -1.99 -5.61
N ALA A 16 -8.22 -1.81 -6.60
CA ALA A 16 -9.56 -2.42 -6.63
C ALA A 16 -9.52 -3.95 -6.48
N ARG A 17 -8.46 -4.60 -6.96
CA ARG A 17 -8.26 -6.05 -6.89
C ARG A 17 -8.05 -6.57 -5.47
N TYR A 18 -7.61 -5.70 -4.55
CA TYR A 18 -7.22 -6.07 -3.19
C TYR A 18 -8.11 -5.47 -2.11
N LEU A 19 -9.13 -4.67 -2.48
CA LEU A 19 -10.00 -3.98 -1.52
C LEU A 19 -10.72 -4.91 -0.54
N GLU A 20 -11.02 -6.15 -0.95
CA GLU A 20 -11.63 -7.13 -0.04
C GLU A 20 -10.66 -7.53 1.09
N ALA A 21 -9.39 -7.80 0.76
CA ALA A 21 -8.36 -8.13 1.73
C ALA A 21 -8.06 -6.93 2.66
N VAL A 22 -7.98 -5.73 2.08
CA VAL A 22 -7.85 -4.47 2.83
C VAL A 22 -9.04 -4.30 3.78
N GLY A 23 -10.25 -4.56 3.32
CA GLY A 23 -11.47 -4.48 4.12
C GLY A 23 -11.49 -5.43 5.31
N ARG A 24 -10.99 -6.66 5.16
CA ARG A 24 -10.84 -7.62 6.28
C ARG A 24 -9.86 -7.10 7.33
N VAL A 25 -8.69 -6.63 6.93
CA VAL A 25 -7.68 -6.11 7.87
C VAL A 25 -8.15 -4.80 8.53
N ALA A 26 -8.85 -3.94 7.79
CA ALA A 26 -9.39 -2.68 8.28
C ALA A 26 -10.32 -2.84 9.50
N GLN A 27 -10.99 -3.99 9.66
CA GLN A 27 -11.83 -4.30 10.82
C GLN A 27 -11.02 -4.44 12.12
N HIS A 28 -9.73 -4.72 12.03
CA HIS A 28 -8.82 -4.88 13.15
C HIS A 28 -8.00 -3.61 13.45
N VAL A 29 -8.20 -2.53 12.70
CA VAL A 29 -7.49 -1.28 12.93
C VAL A 29 -8.19 -0.51 14.07
N PRO A 30 -7.48 -0.21 15.18
CA PRO A 30 -8.09 0.45 16.32
C PRO A 30 -8.56 1.86 15.96
N GLN A 31 -9.70 2.26 16.53
CA GLN A 31 -10.21 3.63 16.44
C GLN A 31 -9.94 4.36 17.75
N THR A 32 -9.01 5.31 17.73
CA THR A 32 -8.59 6.06 18.94
C THR A 32 -9.49 7.26 19.28
N ARG A 33 -10.52 7.53 18.46
CA ARG A 33 -11.46 8.64 18.64
C ARG A 33 -12.84 8.22 18.12
N GLU A 34 -13.92 8.75 18.70
CA GLU A 34 -15.28 8.55 18.19
C GLU A 34 -15.43 9.06 16.75
N ARG A 35 -16.17 8.31 15.93
CA ARG A 35 -16.33 8.59 14.49
C ARG A 35 -17.74 8.28 14.01
N VAL A 36 -18.21 9.13 13.09
CA VAL A 36 -19.45 8.92 12.33
C VAL A 36 -19.30 7.67 11.43
N PRO A 37 -20.28 6.75 11.42
CA PRO A 37 -20.27 5.55 10.60
C PRO A 37 -20.08 5.83 9.11
N TRP A 38 -19.44 4.90 8.39
CA TRP A 38 -19.14 5.06 6.95
C TRP A 38 -20.40 5.22 6.07
N ARG A 39 -21.53 4.63 6.49
CA ARG A 39 -22.83 4.74 5.81
C ARG A 39 -23.36 6.17 5.75
N GLU A 40 -22.97 7.00 6.70
CA GLU A 40 -23.35 8.42 6.76
C GLU A 40 -22.31 9.33 6.08
N TYR A 41 -21.12 8.81 5.76
CA TYR A 41 -19.98 9.62 5.33
C TYR A 41 -19.59 9.49 3.84
N GLY A 42 -20.19 8.55 3.11
CA GLY A 42 -20.20 8.58 1.63
C GLY A 42 -18.86 8.43 0.90
N ARG A 43 -17.93 7.57 1.37
CA ARG A 43 -16.68 7.27 0.63
C ARG A 43 -16.79 5.96 -0.13
N ALA A 44 -16.72 6.04 -1.45
CA ALA A 44 -16.61 4.88 -2.30
C ALA A 44 -15.69 5.14 -3.50
N LEU A 45 -14.91 4.13 -3.85
CA LEU A 45 -14.14 4.13 -5.08
C LEU A 45 -15.07 3.65 -6.19
N LYS A 46 -15.38 4.57 -7.12
CA LYS A 46 -16.10 4.20 -8.33
C LYS A 46 -15.10 3.61 -9.32
N LEU A 47 -15.27 2.33 -9.63
CA LEU A 47 -14.63 1.67 -10.76
C LEU A 47 -15.74 1.17 -11.66
N ASP A 48 -15.83 1.73 -12.87
CA ASP A 48 -16.95 1.54 -13.79
C ASP A 48 -18.31 1.82 -13.10
N ASP A 49 -19.23 0.85 -13.12
CA ASP A 49 -20.55 0.91 -12.47
C ASP A 49 -20.57 0.36 -11.03
N ARG A 50 -19.41 0.00 -10.46
CA ARG A 50 -19.32 -0.55 -9.11
C ARG A 50 -18.82 0.49 -8.11
N LEU A 51 -19.56 0.60 -7.01
CA LEU A 51 -19.24 1.47 -5.88
C LEU A 51 -18.55 0.61 -4.80
N LEU A 52 -17.23 0.70 -4.71
CA LEU A 52 -16.44 -0.11 -3.76
C LEU A 52 -16.22 0.69 -2.48
N SER A 53 -16.60 0.14 -1.33
CA SER A 53 -16.35 0.75 -0.02
C SER A 53 -14.86 0.73 0.28
N VAL A 54 -14.26 1.90 0.53
CA VAL A 54 -12.84 2.03 0.89
C VAL A 54 -12.72 2.60 2.30
N PRO A 55 -11.85 2.02 3.16
CA PRO A 55 -11.57 2.58 4.47
C PRO A 55 -11.08 4.04 4.40
N ARG A 56 -11.16 4.76 5.52
CA ARG A 56 -10.54 6.09 5.63
C ARG A 56 -9.01 5.96 5.52
N ALA A 57 -8.34 7.03 5.10
CA ALA A 57 -6.90 7.04 4.81
C ALA A 57 -6.05 6.34 5.90
N ILE A 58 -6.18 6.72 7.17
CA ILE A 58 -5.42 6.10 8.28
C ILE A 58 -5.64 4.58 8.35
N VAL A 59 -6.90 4.14 8.22
CA VAL A 59 -7.25 2.71 8.27
C VAL A 59 -6.77 1.97 7.03
N PHE A 60 -6.86 2.62 5.87
CA PHE A 60 -6.38 2.10 4.60
C PHE A 60 -4.86 1.89 4.64
N THR A 61 -4.12 2.92 5.06
CA THR A 61 -2.67 2.86 5.26
C THR A 61 -2.29 1.76 6.24
N ALA A 62 -2.90 1.73 7.43
CA ALA A 62 -2.64 0.71 8.44
C ALA A 62 -2.88 -0.70 7.89
N ALA A 63 -3.97 -0.90 7.16
CA ALA A 63 -4.30 -2.18 6.56
C ALA A 63 -3.25 -2.63 5.54
N TRP A 64 -2.79 -1.73 4.66
CA TRP A 64 -1.74 -2.03 3.68
C TRP A 64 -0.41 -2.40 4.34
N TYR A 65 0.08 -1.59 5.29
CA TYR A 65 1.28 -1.95 6.07
C TYR A 65 1.12 -3.31 6.76
N THR A 66 -0.05 -3.59 7.34
CA THR A 66 -0.33 -4.89 7.98
C THR A 66 -0.39 -6.04 6.96
N LEU A 67 -0.86 -5.81 5.74
CA LEU A 67 -0.82 -6.79 4.65
C LEU A 67 0.61 -7.04 4.14
N GLY A 68 1.60 -6.28 4.62
CA GLY A 68 3.01 -6.43 4.27
C GLY A 68 3.44 -5.57 3.08
N VAL A 69 2.62 -4.60 2.67
CA VAL A 69 2.87 -3.74 1.50
C VAL A 69 2.57 -2.29 1.87
N PRO A 70 3.57 -1.42 2.01
CA PRO A 70 3.35 0.02 2.19
C PRO A 70 2.49 0.60 1.05
N PRO A 71 1.56 1.53 1.34
CA PRO A 71 0.65 2.06 0.31
C PRO A 71 1.36 2.87 -0.78
N THR A 72 2.57 3.36 -0.55
CA THR A 72 3.39 4.02 -1.58
C THR A 72 3.74 3.06 -2.72
N PHE A 73 3.81 1.75 -2.46
CA PHE A 73 4.08 0.73 -3.47
C PHE A 73 2.86 0.36 -4.30
N LEU A 74 1.70 0.95 -4.04
CA LEU A 74 0.52 0.77 -4.88
C LEU A 74 0.66 1.44 -6.25
N ASP A 75 1.61 2.35 -6.40
CA ASP A 75 2.01 2.94 -7.68
C ASP A 75 2.98 2.05 -8.48
N ALA A 76 3.38 0.88 -7.94
CA ALA A 76 4.33 -0.03 -8.59
C ALA A 76 4.01 -0.37 -10.06
N PRO A 77 2.76 -0.65 -10.47
CA PRO A 77 2.47 -0.91 -11.88
C PRO A 77 2.80 0.29 -12.78
N PHE A 78 2.57 1.52 -12.30
CA PHE A 78 2.88 2.73 -13.03
C PHE A 78 4.40 2.99 -13.10
N ILE A 79 5.12 2.77 -12.00
CA ILE A 79 6.58 2.88 -11.97
C ILE A 79 7.23 1.87 -12.92
N ALA A 80 6.78 0.61 -12.90
CA ALA A 80 7.24 -0.42 -13.82
C ALA A 80 6.96 -0.03 -15.29
N GLU A 81 5.75 0.44 -15.59
CA GLU A 81 5.39 0.90 -16.94
C GLU A 81 6.29 2.06 -17.43
N LEU A 82 6.58 3.04 -16.57
CA LEU A 82 7.46 4.15 -16.93
C LEU A 82 8.90 3.71 -17.14
N SER A 83 9.40 2.78 -16.32
CA SER A 83 10.73 2.19 -16.47
C SER A 83 10.86 1.45 -17.81
N GLU A 84 9.90 0.59 -18.13
CA GLU A 84 9.86 -0.16 -19.40
C GLU A 84 9.83 0.77 -20.63
N ARG A 85 9.27 1.98 -20.48
CA ARG A 85 9.21 3.01 -21.53
C ARG A 85 10.39 3.99 -21.53
N GLY A 86 11.34 3.85 -20.60
CA GLY A 86 12.47 4.78 -20.45
C GLY A 86 12.06 6.19 -20.02
N ARG A 87 10.95 6.33 -19.29
CA ARG A 87 10.37 7.63 -18.84
C ARG A 87 10.32 7.79 -17.33
N LEU A 88 10.96 6.88 -16.58
CA LEU A 88 10.97 6.95 -15.11
C LEU A 88 11.71 8.20 -14.62
N ASP A 89 12.83 8.58 -15.26
CA ASP A 89 13.61 9.76 -14.88
C ASP A 89 12.79 11.05 -14.95
N GLU A 90 11.90 11.18 -15.94
CA GLU A 90 10.98 12.34 -16.05
C GLU A 90 10.10 12.48 -14.80
N LEU A 91 9.65 11.36 -14.22
CA LEU A 91 8.86 11.36 -12.99
C LEU A 91 9.71 11.74 -11.78
N LEU A 92 10.93 11.20 -11.69
CA LEU A 92 11.84 11.46 -10.59
C LEU A 92 12.35 12.90 -10.57
N ASP A 93 12.51 13.53 -11.73
CA ASP A 93 12.83 14.96 -11.83
C ASP A 93 11.68 15.84 -11.29
N LEU A 94 10.43 15.41 -11.53
CA LEU A 94 9.25 16.12 -11.02
C LEU A 94 8.99 15.85 -9.53
N LEU A 95 9.33 14.66 -9.04
CA LEU A 95 9.13 14.19 -7.68
C LEU A 95 10.47 13.69 -7.09
N PRO A 96 11.42 14.60 -6.80
CA PRO A 96 12.77 14.22 -6.39
C PRO A 96 12.82 13.46 -5.06
N ALA A 97 11.80 13.62 -4.20
CA ALA A 97 11.68 12.90 -2.94
C ALA A 97 11.15 11.47 -3.09
N LEU A 98 10.58 11.10 -4.24
CA LEU A 98 9.86 9.82 -4.41
C LEU A 98 10.76 8.62 -4.14
N ARG A 99 12.02 8.66 -4.58
CA ARG A 99 12.97 7.57 -4.29
C ARG A 99 13.24 7.43 -2.79
N LEU A 100 13.41 8.54 -2.07
CA LEU A 100 13.61 8.54 -0.62
C LEU A 100 12.38 8.01 0.13
N GLU A 101 11.18 8.36 -0.35
CA GLU A 101 9.92 7.82 0.20
C GLU A 101 9.83 6.30 0.00
N TRP A 102 10.21 5.81 -1.18
CA TRP A 102 10.27 4.38 -1.47
C TRP A 102 11.31 3.65 -0.63
N GLU A 103 12.50 4.22 -0.45
CA GLU A 103 13.54 3.70 0.45
C GLU A 103 13.06 3.62 1.90
N TYR A 104 12.38 4.66 2.38
CA TYR A 104 11.80 4.67 3.72
C TYR A 104 10.82 3.51 3.91
N ASP A 105 9.92 3.32 2.94
CA ASP A 105 8.86 2.33 2.98
C ASP A 105 9.34 0.90 2.73
N ALA A 106 10.44 0.73 1.99
CA ALA A 106 11.02 -0.58 1.73
C ALA A 106 11.38 -1.35 3.01
N ARG A 107 11.66 -0.63 4.11
CA ARG A 107 11.89 -1.19 5.46
C ARG A 107 10.65 -1.79 6.12
N PHE A 108 9.47 -1.60 5.55
CA PHE A 108 8.21 -2.15 6.04
C PHE A 108 7.54 -3.08 5.02
N TYR A 109 8.18 -3.33 3.89
CA TYR A 109 7.70 -4.27 2.90
C TYR A 109 8.15 -5.68 3.23
N VAL A 110 7.17 -6.57 3.43
CA VAL A 110 7.40 -7.95 3.84
C VAL A 110 6.85 -8.87 2.74
N PRO A 111 7.63 -9.14 1.67
CA PRO A 111 7.14 -9.83 0.48
C PRO A 111 6.60 -11.23 0.79
N GLY A 112 7.17 -11.92 1.78
CA GLY A 112 6.67 -13.23 2.22
C GLY A 112 5.25 -13.17 2.81
N VAL A 113 4.91 -12.09 3.54
CA VAL A 113 3.57 -11.87 4.08
C VAL A 113 2.61 -11.42 2.98
N ALA A 114 3.04 -10.46 2.16
CA ALA A 114 2.27 -9.95 1.02
C ALA A 114 1.87 -11.10 0.09
N ARG A 115 2.82 -11.97 -0.28
CA ARG A 115 2.57 -13.16 -1.11
C ARG A 115 1.48 -14.06 -0.54
N ARG A 116 1.55 -14.39 0.75
CA ARG A 116 0.56 -15.26 1.41
C ARG A 116 -0.84 -14.63 1.48
N ARG A 117 -0.93 -13.30 1.56
CA ARG A 117 -2.19 -12.58 1.79
C ARG A 117 -2.84 -12.02 0.53
N LEU A 118 -2.02 -11.68 -0.47
CA LEU A 118 -2.41 -10.91 -1.66
C LEU A 118 -2.03 -11.61 -2.97
N GLY A 119 -1.19 -12.65 -2.92
CA GLY A 119 -0.76 -13.42 -4.08
C GLY A 119 0.58 -12.99 -4.67
N ASP A 120 1.12 -13.83 -5.54
CA ASP A 120 2.43 -13.65 -6.17
C ASP A 120 2.48 -12.45 -7.11
N GLU A 121 1.45 -12.23 -7.90
CA GLU A 121 1.41 -11.17 -8.92
C GLU A 121 1.66 -9.77 -8.32
N LEU A 122 1.08 -9.49 -7.14
CA LEU A 122 1.33 -8.24 -6.45
C LEU A 122 2.81 -8.07 -6.09
N VAL A 123 3.41 -9.13 -5.54
CA VAL A 123 4.80 -9.11 -5.07
C VAL A 123 5.76 -8.99 -6.25
N GLU A 124 5.48 -9.67 -7.36
CA GLU A 124 6.28 -9.56 -8.58
C GLU A 124 6.27 -8.15 -9.16
N VAL A 125 5.10 -7.49 -9.21
CA VAL A 125 4.98 -6.11 -9.71
C VAL A 125 5.69 -5.12 -8.77
N VAL A 126 5.51 -5.25 -7.45
CA VAL A 126 6.20 -4.40 -6.48
C VAL A 126 7.72 -4.58 -6.55
N ASN A 127 8.21 -5.82 -6.62
CA ASN A 127 9.65 -6.09 -6.73
C ASN A 127 10.24 -5.52 -8.02
N ARG A 128 9.55 -5.69 -9.16
CA ARG A 128 10.00 -5.09 -10.43
C ARG A 128 10.12 -3.58 -10.34
N ALA A 129 9.17 -2.93 -9.67
CA ALA A 129 9.20 -1.48 -9.48
C ALA A 129 10.32 -1.05 -8.51
N LEU A 130 10.58 -1.82 -7.45
CA LEU A 130 11.71 -1.60 -6.54
C LEU A 130 13.05 -1.70 -7.28
N ASP A 131 13.22 -2.71 -8.12
CA ASP A 131 14.41 -2.88 -8.97
C ASP A 131 14.58 -1.69 -9.91
N ALA A 132 13.49 -1.24 -10.57
CA ALA A 132 13.50 -0.06 -11.43
C ALA A 132 13.88 1.24 -10.68
N MET A 133 13.49 1.33 -9.40
CA MET A 133 13.80 2.48 -8.55
C MET A 133 15.20 2.40 -7.92
N GLY A 134 15.88 1.25 -8.03
CA GLY A 134 17.16 0.98 -7.38
C GLY A 134 17.05 0.85 -5.86
N VAL A 135 15.89 0.43 -5.35
CA VAL A 135 15.58 0.36 -3.91
C VAL A 135 15.59 -1.08 -3.44
N GLN A 136 16.31 -1.36 -2.36
CA GLN A 136 16.35 -2.68 -1.74
C GLN A 136 15.40 -2.76 -0.55
N ALA A 137 14.62 -3.85 -0.49
CA ALA A 137 13.70 -4.11 0.61
C ALA A 137 14.39 -4.93 1.71
N GLU A 138 14.62 -4.29 2.86
CA GLU A 138 15.23 -4.89 4.03
C GLU A 138 14.33 -4.64 5.25
N PRO A 139 13.23 -5.40 5.41
CA PRO A 139 12.34 -5.21 6.54
C PRO A 139 12.98 -5.65 7.85
N ASP A 140 12.72 -4.91 8.93
CA ASP A 140 13.13 -5.31 10.27
C ASP A 140 12.56 -6.68 10.65
N ASP A 141 13.39 -7.57 11.20
CA ASP A 141 13.01 -8.95 11.55
C ASP A 141 11.89 -9.02 12.59
N THR A 142 11.82 -8.06 13.51
CA THR A 142 10.76 -8.00 14.52
C THR A 142 9.45 -7.57 13.87
N TYR A 143 9.51 -6.60 12.95
CA TYR A 143 8.37 -6.19 12.13
C TYR A 143 7.86 -7.35 11.26
N ALA A 144 8.74 -8.03 10.54
CA ALA A 144 8.39 -9.16 9.68
C ALA A 144 7.75 -10.31 10.47
N ARG A 145 8.29 -10.66 11.66
CA ARG A 145 7.70 -11.67 12.55
C ARG A 145 6.33 -11.25 13.08
N THR A 146 6.16 -9.97 13.43
CA THR A 146 4.88 -9.42 13.87
C THR A 146 3.83 -9.57 12.76
N LEU A 147 4.18 -9.22 11.52
CA LEU A 147 3.26 -9.34 10.39
C LEU A 147 2.99 -10.78 9.95
N ALA A 148 3.88 -11.73 10.26
CA ALA A 148 3.68 -13.13 9.92
C ALA A 148 2.50 -13.78 10.67
N LEU A 149 2.15 -13.25 11.84
CA LEU A 149 0.99 -13.65 12.65
C LEU A 149 -0.32 -13.16 12.02
N ASN A 150 -1.45 -13.81 12.36
CA ASN A 150 -2.76 -13.38 11.89
C ASN A 150 -3.07 -11.94 12.37
N PRO A 151 -3.64 -11.09 11.50
CA PRO A 151 -3.96 -9.72 11.88
C PRO A 151 -5.11 -9.70 12.88
N VAL A 152 -4.80 -9.25 14.09
CA VAL A 152 -5.74 -8.85 15.14
C VAL A 152 -5.33 -7.47 15.64
N GLU A 153 -6.18 -6.79 16.41
CA GLU A 153 -5.95 -5.41 16.84
C GLU A 153 -4.59 -5.21 17.52
N GLU A 154 -4.22 -6.13 18.42
CA GLU A 154 -2.95 -6.09 19.13
C GLU A 154 -1.75 -6.16 18.19
N GLN A 155 -1.85 -6.95 17.12
CA GLN A 155 -0.78 -7.08 16.13
C GLN A 155 -0.69 -5.87 15.21
N VAL A 156 -1.83 -5.27 14.86
CA VAL A 156 -1.85 -4.00 14.13
C VAL A 156 -1.18 -2.90 14.95
N ILE A 157 -1.46 -2.83 16.25
CA ILE A 157 -0.84 -1.88 17.19
C ILE A 157 0.66 -2.16 17.35
N ALA A 158 1.06 -3.42 17.51
CA ALA A 158 2.47 -3.79 17.64
C ALA A 158 3.27 -3.36 16.40
N ALA A 159 2.77 -3.69 15.21
CA ALA A 159 3.37 -3.25 13.95
C ALA A 159 3.38 -1.71 13.83
N ALA A 160 2.33 -1.01 14.29
CA ALA A 160 2.26 0.45 14.30
C ALA A 160 3.34 1.10 15.17
N ARG A 161 3.62 0.51 16.34
CA ARG A 161 4.68 0.99 17.23
C ARG A 161 6.07 0.85 16.60
N LEU A 162 6.31 -0.25 15.89
CA LEU A 162 7.58 -0.50 15.21
C LEU A 162 7.83 0.50 14.06
N ARG A 163 6.80 0.87 13.30
CA ARG A 163 6.91 1.92 12.26
C ARG A 163 6.80 3.36 12.78
N GLY A 164 6.32 3.54 14.01
CA GLY A 164 6.17 4.86 14.67
C GLY A 164 4.85 5.58 14.38
N PHE A 165 3.91 4.97 13.64
CA PHE A 165 2.61 5.55 13.31
C PHE A 165 1.57 4.47 12.99
N LEU A 166 0.27 4.78 13.11
CA LEU A 166 -0.80 3.83 12.77
C LEU A 166 -1.01 3.76 11.26
N GLY A 167 -1.18 4.92 10.62
CA GLY A 167 -1.37 5.08 9.19
C GLY A 167 -1.70 6.52 8.84
#